data_AF-A0A9W8FGN9-F1
#
_entry.id   AF-A0A9W8FGN9-F1
#
_cell.length_a   1.000
_cell.length_b   1.000
_cell.length_c   1.000
_cell.angle_alpha   90.00
_cell.angle_beta   90.00
_cell.angle_gamma   90.00
#
_symmetry.space_group_name_H-M   'P 1'
#
loop_
_entity.id
_entity.type
_entity.pdbx_description
1 polymer ?
#
loop_
_entity_poly.entity_id
_entity_poly.type
_entity_poly.pdbx_seq_one_letter_code
_entity_poly.pdbx_strand_id
1 'polypeptide(L)'
;MQHSKAGAAMFMLNGVLQSLRTGIVPGNCNADNVDDEFKNNKYALYLSRTIQTAGIKAAMLSSFGFGQVGGEILVVHPDYLFATLQREQLEEYNNKLSKRNLKANRYWQDTLAGSYTFV
;
A
#
# COMPACT_ATOMS: atom_id res chain seq x y z
N MET A 1 12.70 0.53 5.73
CA MET A 1 13.25 -0.84 5.77
C MET A 1 14.47 -0.88 4.86
N GLN A 2 15.50 -1.66 5.20
CA GLN A 2 16.66 -1.86 4.33
C GLN A 2 16.37 -2.92 3.24
N HIS A 3 17.20 -2.98 2.21
CA HIS A 3 17.02 -3.82 1.03
C HIS A 3 16.92 -5.33 1.36
N SER A 4 15.71 -5.90 1.27
CA SER A 4 15.41 -7.31 1.64
C SER A 4 15.61 -8.32 0.49
N LYS A 5 16.49 -8.03 -0.47
CA LYS A 5 16.73 -8.86 -1.67
C LYS A 5 15.40 -9.17 -2.37
N ALA A 6 14.96 -10.43 -2.36
CA ALA A 6 13.72 -10.87 -3.01
C ALA A 6 12.44 -10.26 -2.38
N GLY A 7 12.47 -9.88 -1.11
CA GLY A 7 11.30 -9.33 -0.42
C GLY A 7 11.05 -7.83 -0.64
N ALA A 8 11.88 -7.15 -1.42
CA ALA A 8 11.84 -5.69 -1.53
C ALA A 8 10.52 -5.19 -2.13
N ALA A 9 10.12 -5.77 -3.26
CA ALA A 9 8.87 -5.42 -3.95
C ALA A 9 7.63 -5.70 -3.09
N MET A 10 7.65 -6.76 -2.26
CA MET A 10 6.53 -7.09 -1.37
C MET A 10 6.31 -5.99 -0.31
N PHE A 11 7.38 -5.48 0.30
CA PHE A 11 7.26 -4.39 1.28
C PHE A 11 6.85 -3.07 0.61
N MET A 12 7.36 -2.79 -0.59
CA MET A 12 6.92 -1.64 -1.38
C MET A 12 5.42 -1.71 -1.70
N LEU A 13 4.93 -2.88 -2.15
CA LEU A 13 3.52 -3.09 -2.44
C LEU A 13 2.65 -2.89 -1.20
N ASN A 14 3.05 -3.43 -0.05
CA ASN A 14 2.34 -3.20 1.21
C ASN A 14 2.27 -1.72 1.58
N GLY A 15 3.37 -0.98 1.40
CA GLY A 15 3.40 0.47 1.61
C GLY A 15 2.43 1.20 0.67
N VAL A 16 2.44 0.85 -0.62
CA VAL A 16 1.51 1.40 -1.62
C VAL A 16 0.04 1.15 -1.24
N LEU A 17 -0.30 -0.08 -0.83
CA LEU A 17 -1.66 -0.42 -0.41
C LEU A 17 -2.10 0.37 0.83
N GLN A 18 -1.18 0.61 1.79
CA GLN A 18 -1.44 1.45 2.96
C GLN A 18 -1.64 2.93 2.58
N SER A 19 -0.82 3.45 1.67
CA SER A 19 -0.94 4.83 1.18
C SER A 19 -2.25 5.03 0.41
N LEU A 20 -2.64 4.09 -0.45
CA LEU A 20 -3.93 4.12 -1.14
C LEU A 20 -5.10 4.18 -0.15
N ARG A 21 -5.04 3.37 0.92
CA ARG A 21 -6.11 3.31 1.93
C ARG A 21 -6.19 4.55 2.82
N THR A 22 -5.06 5.20 3.12
CA THR A 22 -5.00 6.31 4.08
C THR A 22 -4.91 7.69 3.44
N GLY A 23 -4.52 7.76 2.16
CA GLY A 23 -4.18 9.01 1.48
C GLY A 23 -2.86 9.64 1.95
N ILE A 24 -2.11 8.96 2.82
CA ILE A 24 -0.82 9.41 3.33
C ILE A 24 0.28 9.00 2.35
N VAL A 25 1.14 9.95 1.95
CA VAL A 25 2.38 9.66 1.24
C VAL A 25 3.54 9.82 2.21
N PRO A 26 4.19 8.73 2.65
CA PRO A 26 5.30 8.80 3.58
C PRO A 26 6.52 9.44 2.91
N GLY A 27 7.15 10.40 3.59
CA GLY A 27 8.39 11.01 3.12
C GLY A 27 9.61 10.17 3.46
N ASN A 28 10.69 10.33 2.69
CA ASN A 28 11.99 9.76 3.00
C ASN A 28 12.72 10.66 4.01
N CYS A 29 12.70 10.28 5.28
CA CYS A 29 13.37 11.04 6.35
C CYS A 29 14.89 11.12 6.21
N ASN A 30 15.50 10.23 5.42
CA ASN A 30 16.94 10.22 5.15
C ASN A 30 17.31 11.06 3.92
N ALA A 31 16.35 11.68 3.22
CA ALA A 31 16.61 12.59 2.11
C ALA A 31 16.95 13.98 2.66
N ASP A 32 18.20 14.14 3.11
CA ASP A 32 18.74 15.41 3.61
C ASP A 32 18.93 16.43 2.48
N ASN A 33 19.58 16.02 1.39
CA ASN A 33 19.76 16.81 0.18
C ASN A 33 19.63 15.91 -1.06
N VAL A 34 18.64 16.19 -1.90
CA VAL A 34 18.43 15.46 -3.17
C VAL A 34 19.48 15.90 -4.19
N ASP A 35 20.07 14.96 -4.91
CA ASP A 35 21.11 15.22 -5.92
C ASP A 35 20.60 16.18 -7.02
N ASP A 36 21.48 17.07 -7.48
CA ASP A 36 21.20 18.05 -8.52
C ASP A 36 20.83 17.39 -9.85
N GLU A 37 21.34 16.18 -10.15
CA GLU A 37 20.98 15.45 -11.36
C GLU A 37 19.47 15.16 -11.45
N PHE A 38 18.82 14.92 -10.31
CA PHE A 38 17.38 14.65 -10.26
C PHE A 38 16.52 15.87 -10.59
N LYS A 39 17.07 17.09 -10.60
CA LYS A 39 16.34 18.30 -11.01
C LYS A 39 15.87 18.24 -12.47
N ASN A 40 16.53 17.44 -13.30
CA ASN A 40 16.14 17.23 -14.69
C ASN A 40 14.82 16.43 -14.82
N ASN A 41 14.42 15.68 -13.79
CA ASN A 41 13.20 14.89 -13.78
C ASN A 41 11.98 15.75 -13.41
N LYS A 42 11.42 16.44 -14.41
CA LYS A 42 10.29 17.38 -14.23
C LYS A 42 9.01 16.77 -13.63
N TYR A 43 8.85 15.44 -13.69
CA TYR A 43 7.66 14.74 -13.21
C TYR A 43 7.86 14.04 -11.86
N ALA A 44 9.08 14.06 -11.31
CA ALA A 44 9.38 13.42 -10.04
C ALA A 44 9.45 14.46 -8.92
N LEU A 45 8.74 14.19 -7.82
CA LEU A 45 8.85 14.95 -6.59
C LEU A 45 9.39 14.04 -5.48
N TYR A 46 10.48 14.45 -4.85
CA TYR A 46 11.15 13.70 -3.78
C TYR A 46 10.79 14.32 -2.43
N LEU A 47 9.95 13.63 -1.65
CA LEU A 47 9.47 14.14 -0.37
C LEU A 47 10.41 13.74 0.77
N SER A 48 10.89 14.71 1.55
CA SER A 48 11.63 14.46 2.80
C SER A 48 10.74 14.36 4.04
N ARG A 49 9.46 14.75 3.92
CA ARG A 49 8.46 14.67 4.98
C ARG A 49 7.16 14.07 4.47
N THR A 50 6.46 13.40 5.37
CA THR A 50 5.13 12.82 5.10
C THR A 50 4.11 13.89 4.81
N ILE A 51 3.25 13.65 3.82
CA ILE A 51 2.13 14.53 3.47
C ILE A 51 0.82 13.76 3.51
N GLN A 52 -0.25 14.44 3.91
CA GLN A 52 -1.62 13.97 3.74
C GLN A 52 -2.17 14.53 2.43
N THR A 53 -2.76 13.65 1.61
CA THR A 53 -3.45 14.05 0.38
C THR A 53 -4.96 13.90 0.55
N ALA A 54 -5.73 14.40 -0.42
CA ALA A 54 -7.18 14.15 -0.50
C ALA A 54 -7.52 12.69 -0.89
N GLY A 55 -6.53 11.88 -1.27
CA GLY A 55 -6.70 10.52 -1.75
C GLY A 55 -5.74 10.22 -2.90
N ILE A 56 -5.36 8.95 -3.04
CA ILE A 56 -4.46 8.48 -4.10
C ILE A 56 -5.26 7.56 -5.02
N LYS A 57 -5.27 7.86 -6.33
CA LYS A 57 -6.06 7.10 -7.32
C LYS A 57 -5.34 5.86 -7.83
N ALA A 58 -4.03 5.97 -8.00
CA ALA A 58 -3.19 4.88 -8.47
C ALA A 58 -1.75 5.12 -8.01
N ALA A 59 -0.97 4.06 -7.96
CA ALA A 59 0.44 4.09 -7.63
C ALA A 59 1.17 3.05 -8.49
N MET A 60 2.40 3.37 -8.88
CA MET A 60 3.28 2.48 -9.63
C MET A 60 4.50 2.16 -8.79
N LEU A 61 4.87 0.88 -8.71
CA LEU A 61 6.14 0.45 -8.17
C LEU A 61 6.95 -0.26 -9.25
N SER A 62 8.25 0.03 -9.28
CA SER A 62 9.21 -0.58 -10.19
C SER A 62 10.35 -1.15 -9.34
N SER A 63 10.78 -2.37 -9.63
CA SER A 63 11.82 -3.09 -8.90
C SER A 63 12.75 -3.80 -9.87
N PHE A 64 14.05 -3.75 -9.58
CA PHE A 64 15.10 -4.35 -10.40
C PHE A 64 15.96 -5.30 -9.59
N GLY A 65 16.42 -6.36 -10.22
CA GLY A 65 17.28 -7.39 -9.65
C GLY A 65 18.43 -7.77 -10.59
N PHE A 66 19.36 -8.57 -10.07
CA PHE A 66 20.49 -9.07 -10.85
C PHE A 66 20.03 -9.92 -12.03
N GLY A 67 20.80 -9.90 -13.12
CA GLY A 67 20.49 -10.66 -14.33
C GLY A 67 19.45 -9.99 -15.23
N GLN A 68 19.40 -8.64 -15.25
CA GLN A 68 18.47 -7.85 -16.07
C GLN A 68 16.99 -8.16 -15.78
N VAL A 69 16.69 -8.55 -14.54
CA VAL A 69 15.32 -8.81 -14.10
C VAL A 69 14.72 -7.50 -13.62
N GLY A 70 13.76 -6.96 -14.36
CA GLY A 70 12.96 -5.80 -13.98
C GLY A 70 11.48 -6.16 -13.91
N GLY A 71 10.74 -5.56 -12.98
CA GLY A 71 9.31 -5.76 -12.85
C GLY A 71 8.61 -4.49 -12.37
N GLU A 72 7.45 -4.22 -12.95
CA GLU A 72 6.63 -3.06 -12.61
C GLU A 72 5.20 -3.50 -12.29
N ILE A 73 4.59 -2.82 -11.32
CA ILE A 73 3.21 -3.06 -10.91
C ILE A 73 2.49 -1.73 -10.82
N LEU A 74 1.36 -1.63 -11.52
CA LEU A 74 0.40 -0.55 -11.37
C LEU A 74 -0.72 -1.00 -10.43
N VAL A 75 -0.93 -0.26 -9.35
CA VAL A 75 -2.02 -0.49 -8.39
C VAL A 75 -3.02 0.63 -8.52
N VAL A 76 -4.30 0.27 -8.69
CA VAL A 76 -5.42 1.23 -8.81
C VAL A 76 -6.27 1.17 -7.54
N HIS A 77 -6.80 2.31 -7.10
CA HIS A 77 -7.62 2.40 -5.91
C HIS A 77 -8.88 1.50 -6.02
N PRO A 78 -9.25 0.76 -4.97
CA PRO A 78 -10.36 -0.20 -5.02
C PRO A 78 -11.73 0.42 -5.30
N ASP A 79 -11.91 1.71 -5.02
CA ASP A 79 -13.17 2.42 -5.33
C ASP A 79 -13.53 2.35 -6.82
N TYR A 80 -12.54 2.29 -7.71
CA TYR A 80 -12.80 2.13 -9.14
C TYR A 80 -13.43 0.77 -9.46
N LEU A 81 -13.11 -0.27 -8.71
CA LEU A 81 -13.77 -1.57 -8.82
C LEU A 81 -15.20 -1.48 -8.27
N PHE A 82 -15.39 -0.92 -7.08
CA PHE A 82 -16.71 -0.84 -6.46
C PHE A 82 -17.67 0.09 -7.20
N ALA A 83 -17.16 1.09 -7.92
CA ALA A 83 -17.95 1.94 -8.80
C ALA A 83 -18.60 1.18 -9.98
N THR A 84 -18.15 -0.04 -10.28
CA THR A 84 -18.76 -0.90 -11.32
C THR A 84 -19.97 -1.70 -10.84
N LEU A 85 -20.21 -1.75 -9.52
CA LEU A 85 -21.26 -2.56 -8.93
C LEU A 85 -22.57 -1.78 -8.78
N GLN A 86 -23.69 -2.50 -8.84
CA GLN A 86 -24.98 -1.96 -8.42
C GLN A 86 -25.01 -1.78 -6.90
N ARG A 87 -25.90 -0.89 -6.44
CA ARG A 87 -25.97 -0.52 -5.02
C ARG A 87 -26.28 -1.71 -4.12
N GLU A 88 -27.19 -2.58 -4.55
CA GLU A 88 -27.60 -3.79 -3.83
C GLU A 88 -26.43 -4.77 -3.68
N GLN A 89 -25.63 -4.93 -4.75
CA GLN A 89 -24.45 -5.79 -4.75
C GLN A 89 -23.36 -5.26 -3.79
N LEU A 90 -23.16 -3.95 -3.78
CA LEU A 90 -22.21 -3.30 -2.88
C LEU A 90 -22.65 -3.42 -1.42
N GLU A 91 -23.94 -3.24 -1.13
CA GLU A 91 -24.51 -3.41 0.20
C GLU A 91 -24.38 -4.87 0.70
N GLU A 92 -24.64 -5.86 -0.18
CA GLU A 92 -24.43 -7.27 0.14
C GLU A 92 -22.95 -7.57 0.45
N TYR A 93 -22.03 -7.05 -0.37
CA TYR A 93 -20.59 -7.17 -0.15
C TYR A 93 -20.17 -6.58 1.21
N ASN A 94 -20.63 -5.38 1.52
CA ASN A 94 -20.31 -4.69 2.78
C ASN A 94 -20.82 -5.47 3.99
N ASN A 95 -22.01 -6.07 3.90
CA ASN A 95 -22.56 -6.94 4.94
C ASN A 95 -21.70 -8.19 5.19
N LYS A 96 -21.20 -8.83 4.12
CA LYS A 96 -20.27 -9.97 4.21
C LYS A 96 -18.93 -9.55 4.80
N LEU A 97 -18.39 -8.41 4.34
CA LEU A 97 -17.11 -7.87 4.81
C LEU A 97 -17.15 -7.53 6.31
N SER A 98 -18.21 -6.87 6.78
CA SER A 98 -18.40 -6.52 8.19
C SER A 98 -18.40 -7.76 9.09
N LYS A 99 -19.18 -8.78 8.73
CA LYS A 99 -19.21 -10.07 9.46
C LYS A 99 -17.83 -10.74 9.50
N ARG A 100 -17.08 -10.69 8.40
CA ARG A 100 -15.72 -11.26 8.33
C ARG A 100 -14.72 -10.48 9.20
N ASN A 101 -14.78 -9.14 9.17
CA ASN A 101 -13.92 -8.30 9.99
C ASN A 101 -14.13 -8.52 11.49
N LEU A 102 -15.38 -8.65 11.94
CA LEU A 102 -15.68 -8.96 13.34
C LEU A 102 -15.09 -10.30 13.77
N LYS A 103 -15.25 -11.35 12.95
CA LYS A 103 -14.66 -12.67 13.22
C LYS A 103 -13.14 -12.62 13.25
N ALA A 104 -12.52 -11.96 12.27
CA ALA A 104 -11.06 -11.83 12.18
C ALA A 104 -10.48 -11.05 13.37
N ASN A 105 -11.12 -9.94 13.76
CA ASN A 105 -10.69 -9.15 14.92
C ASN A 105 -10.80 -9.94 16.22
N ARG A 106 -11.90 -10.68 16.42
CA ARG A 106 -12.06 -11.53 17.59
C ARG A 106 -10.99 -12.61 17.64
N TYR A 107 -10.78 -13.33 16.54
CA TYR A 107 -9.72 -14.35 16.46
C TYR A 107 -8.35 -13.75 16.78
N TRP A 108 -8.02 -12.59 16.19
CA TRP A 108 -6.75 -11.91 16.44
C TRP A 108 -6.57 -11.52 17.92
N GLN A 109 -7.62 -10.98 18.55
CA GLN A 109 -7.60 -10.64 19.98
C GLN A 109 -7.43 -11.87 20.86
N ASP A 110 -8.17 -12.95 20.58
CA ASP A 110 -8.10 -14.20 21.35
C ASP A 110 -6.70 -14.84 21.21
N THR A 111 -6.10 -14.80 20.03
CA THR A 111 -4.72 -15.26 19.79
C THR A 111 -3.70 -14.43 20.56
N LEU A 112 -3.81 -13.09 20.52
CA LEU A 112 -2.91 -12.21 21.27
C LEU A 112 -3.04 -12.39 22.79
N ALA A 113 -4.25 -12.68 23.27
CA ALA A 113 -4.52 -12.99 24.67
C ALA A 113 -4.09 -14.42 25.09
N GLY A 114 -3.60 -15.24 24.15
CA GLY A 114 -3.15 -16.61 24.41
C GLY A 114 -4.27 -17.65 24.54
N SER A 115 -5.49 -17.31 24.15
CA SER A 115 -6.63 -18.25 24.16
C SER A 115 -6.58 -19.28 23.02
N TYR A 116 -5.88 -18.95 21.93
CA TYR A 116 -5.63 -19.85 20.79
C TYR A 116 -4.20 -19.65 20.25
N THR A 117 -3.62 -20.71 19.69
CA THR A 117 -2.37 -20.61 18.91
C THR A 117 -2.65 -20.00 17.54
N PHE A 118 -1.76 -19.14 17.06
CA PHE A 118 -1.80 -18.64 15.68
C PHE A 118 -1.53 -19.79 14.72
N VAL A 119 -2.45 -20.05 13.78
CA VAL A 119 -2.34 -21.10 12.75
C VAL A 119 -2.31 -20.45 11.37
#